data_AF-A0A1H8EJI9-F1
#
_entry.id   AF-A0A1H8EJI9-F1
#
_cell.length_a   1.000
_cell.length_b   1.000
_cell.length_c   1.000
_cell.angle_alpha   90.00
_cell.angle_beta   90.00
_cell.angle_gamma   90.00
#
_symmetry.space_group_name_H-M   'P 1'
#
loop_
_entity.id
_entity.type
_entity.pdbx_description
1 polymer ?
#
loop_
_entity_poly.entity_id
_entity_poly.type
_entity_poly.pdbx_seq_one_letter_code
_entity_poly.pdbx_strand_id
1 'polypeptide(L)'
;MALVDAMYRQEKCKICNKHGIDCKNCFYVKVDEQAGKYFISYSNCERWKNYKQQEKINRLMEQSNVGKLFEGKTFNNFKILPATENAYNDCLDFCTNYIPKCRGLRLHGRYGCGKTHLAAAILNNLLKQNIPSMMIVTANLFDCIKQGFNDKEKALIATELVNKAKQVDVLILDDFGAEKDRDSNGNLKMVGSWERENLFLLINTRYENNLTTIITTNYNMQELFELFGERIMSRIAEMTISVGMKGAENYRIRLAQVV
;
A
#
# COMPACT_ATOMS: atom_id res chain seq x y z
N MET A 1 10.87 9.10 45.23
CA MET A 1 11.25 9.79 43.98
C MET A 1 12.24 8.98 43.14
N ALA A 2 13.37 8.49 43.65
CA ALA A 2 14.36 7.75 42.84
C ALA A 2 13.85 6.44 42.18
N LEU A 3 13.00 5.66 42.85
CA LEU A 3 12.37 4.46 42.27
C LEU A 3 11.38 4.80 41.15
N VAL A 4 10.58 5.85 41.34
CA VAL A 4 9.61 6.33 40.34
C VAL A 4 10.35 6.88 39.11
N ASP A 5 11.41 7.68 39.30
CA ASP A 5 12.27 8.14 38.20
C ASP A 5 13.00 7.00 37.48
N ALA A 6 13.43 5.96 38.19
CA ALA A 6 14.04 4.77 37.59
C ALA A 6 13.02 3.91 36.82
N MET A 7 11.75 3.89 37.25
CA MET A 7 10.65 3.21 36.58
C MET A 7 10.18 3.97 35.33
N TYR A 8 10.09 5.31 35.39
CA TYR A 8 9.80 6.16 34.22
C TYR A 8 10.91 6.07 33.14
N ARG A 9 12.17 5.84 33.52
CA ARG A 9 13.25 5.57 32.56
C ARG A 9 13.06 4.27 31.75
N GLN A 10 12.15 3.36 32.13
CA GLN A 10 11.87 2.09 31.43
C GLN A 10 10.76 2.16 30.37
N GLU A 11 10.29 3.35 29.99
CA GLU A 11 9.44 3.53 28.79
C GLU A 11 10.19 3.22 27.47
N LYS A 12 11.51 3.02 27.54
CA LYS A 12 12.34 2.66 26.39
C LYS A 12 12.50 1.15 26.30
N CYS A 13 12.46 0.63 25.08
CA CYS A 13 12.66 -0.80 24.85
C CYS A 13 14.01 -1.27 25.43
N LYS A 14 13.96 -2.35 26.22
CA LYS A 14 15.15 -2.93 26.87
C LYS A 14 16.17 -3.51 25.90
N ILE A 15 15.77 -3.74 24.63
CA ILE A 15 16.62 -4.31 23.58
C ILE A 15 17.16 -3.23 22.64
N CYS A 16 16.32 -2.26 22.26
CA CYS A 16 16.75 -1.13 21.45
C CYS A 16 16.60 0.15 22.26
N ASN A 17 17.68 0.54 22.94
CA ASN A 17 17.73 1.72 23.80
C ASN A 17 17.22 3.02 23.11
N LYS A 18 17.14 3.07 21.77
CA LYS A 18 16.49 4.13 20.96
C LYS A 18 15.96 3.69 19.57
N HIS A 19 15.49 2.46 19.37
CA HIS A 19 15.18 1.86 18.05
C HIS A 19 16.43 1.39 17.28
N GLY A 20 16.50 0.09 16.98
CA GLY A 20 17.63 -0.57 16.30
C GLY A 20 17.12 -1.71 15.41
N ILE A 21 18.01 -2.23 14.56
CA ILE A 21 17.69 -3.08 13.39
C ILE A 21 17.23 -4.50 13.77
N ASP A 22 17.59 -5.01 14.96
CA ASP A 22 17.33 -6.41 15.35
C ASP A 22 16.25 -6.54 16.43
N CYS A 23 15.01 -6.27 16.04
CA CYS A 23 13.87 -6.10 16.95
C CYS A 23 13.01 -7.37 17.06
N LYS A 24 13.59 -8.56 17.25
CA LYS A 24 12.83 -9.82 17.19
C LYS A 24 11.99 -10.14 18.45
N ASN A 25 12.37 -9.61 19.63
CA ASN A 25 11.71 -9.82 20.93
C ASN A 25 11.63 -8.54 21.80
N CYS A 26 11.49 -7.36 21.19
CA CYS A 26 11.53 -6.09 21.93
C CYS A 26 10.25 -5.83 22.74
N PHE A 27 10.44 -5.58 24.04
CA PHE A 27 9.41 -5.15 24.98
C PHE A 27 9.88 -3.93 25.79
N TYR A 28 8.92 -3.11 26.22
CA TYR A 28 9.12 -2.03 27.18
C TYR A 28 8.10 -2.16 28.33
N VAL A 29 8.38 -1.48 29.43
CA VAL A 29 7.53 -1.50 30.61
C VAL A 29 6.69 -0.23 30.61
N LYS A 30 5.38 -0.37 30.67
CA LYS A 30 4.44 0.74 30.87
C LYS A 30 3.99 0.73 32.33
N VAL A 31 4.09 1.89 32.97
CA VAL A 31 3.65 2.08 34.36
C VAL A 31 2.48 3.05 34.34
N ASP A 32 1.30 2.58 34.74
CA ASP A 32 0.10 3.40 34.87
C ASP A 32 -0.23 3.57 36.36
N GLU A 33 -0.58 4.78 36.80
CA GLU A 33 -1.07 5.02 38.17
C GLU A 33 -2.59 5.20 38.15
N GLN A 34 -3.31 4.38 38.92
CA GLN A 34 -4.77 4.53 39.10
C GLN A 34 -5.11 4.44 40.58
N ALA A 35 -5.78 5.48 41.10
CA ALA A 35 -6.20 5.58 42.51
C ALA A 35 -5.06 5.30 43.52
N GLY A 36 -3.85 5.83 43.25
CA GLY A 36 -2.67 5.65 44.11
C GLY A 36 -2.02 4.26 44.04
N LYS A 37 -2.44 3.41 43.08
CA LYS A 37 -1.82 2.11 42.80
C LYS A 37 -1.08 2.16 41.46
N TYR A 38 0.13 1.61 41.44
CA TYR A 38 0.94 1.46 40.23
C TYR A 38 0.64 0.11 39.54
N PHE A 39 0.35 0.15 38.26
CA PHE A 39 0.14 -0.99 37.38
C PHE A 39 1.30 -1.07 36.40
N ILE A 40 2.01 -2.20 36.43
CA ILE A 40 3.14 -2.45 35.54
C ILE A 40 2.67 -3.41 34.46
N SER A 41 2.80 -3.03 33.20
CA SER A 41 2.51 -3.90 32.05
C SER A 41 3.70 -3.98 31.10
N TYR A 42 3.85 -5.13 30.45
CA TYR A 42 4.85 -5.35 29.41
C TYR A 42 4.16 -5.21 28.05
N SER A 43 4.71 -4.38 27.17
CA SER A 43 4.16 -4.18 25.82
C SER A 43 5.26 -4.28 24.77
N ASN A 44 4.94 -4.86 23.61
CA ASN A 44 5.83 -4.82 22.45
C ASN A 44 5.90 -3.41 21.89
N CYS A 45 7.07 -3.01 21.39
CA CYS A 45 7.21 -1.73 20.71
C CYS A 45 6.46 -1.73 19.36
N GLU A 46 6.14 -0.53 18.87
CA GLU A 46 5.40 -0.37 17.62
C GLU A 46 6.12 -1.00 16.42
N ARG A 47 7.45 -0.89 16.36
CA ARG A 47 8.26 -1.52 15.32
C ARG A 47 8.11 -3.05 15.28
N TRP A 48 8.05 -3.70 16.44
CA TRP A 48 7.81 -5.15 16.51
C TRP A 48 6.40 -5.50 16.05
N LYS A 49 5.39 -4.72 16.45
CA LYS A 49 4.01 -4.91 15.99
C LYS A 49 3.91 -4.78 14.47
N ASN A 50 4.53 -3.73 13.91
CA ASN A 50 4.56 -3.48 12.47
C ASN A 50 5.29 -4.59 11.73
N TYR A 51 6.45 -5.04 12.23
CA TYR A 51 7.18 -6.17 11.68
C TYR A 51 6.31 -7.44 11.67
N LYS A 52 5.63 -7.75 12.78
CA LYS A 52 4.74 -8.92 12.88
C LYS A 52 3.51 -8.80 11.98
N GLN A 53 2.96 -7.61 11.85
CA GLN A 53 1.88 -7.32 10.91
C GLN A 53 2.34 -7.54 9.48
N GLN A 54 3.54 -7.07 9.12
CA GLN A 54 4.12 -7.28 7.80
C GLN A 54 4.41 -8.76 7.52
N GLU A 55 4.93 -9.52 8.48
CA GLU A 55 5.11 -10.98 8.33
C GLU A 55 3.78 -11.68 7.99
N LYS A 56 2.68 -11.28 8.64
CA LYS A 56 1.34 -11.82 8.35
C LYS A 56 0.89 -11.46 6.94
N ILE A 57 1.09 -10.21 6.53
CA ILE A 57 0.77 -9.75 5.16
C ILE A 57 1.57 -10.57 4.14
N ASN A 58 2.88 -10.74 4.32
CA ASN A 58 3.73 -11.47 3.39
C ASN A 58 3.28 -12.93 3.22
N ARG A 59 2.99 -13.63 4.32
CA ARG A 59 2.48 -15.01 4.27
C ARG A 59 1.15 -15.11 3.52
N LEU A 60 0.24 -14.18 3.76
CA LEU A 60 -1.05 -14.15 3.09
C LEU A 60 -0.94 -13.84 1.59
N MET A 61 -0.01 -12.95 1.22
CA MET A 61 0.29 -12.64 -0.18
C MET A 61 0.87 -13.85 -0.92
N GLU A 62 1.76 -14.61 -0.26
CA GLU A 62 2.29 -15.87 -0.79
C GLU A 62 1.19 -16.91 -1.00
N GLN A 63 0.27 -17.08 -0.04
CA GLN A 63 -0.84 -18.04 -0.13
C GLN A 63 -1.89 -17.67 -1.18
N SER A 64 -2.15 -16.38 -1.35
CA SER A 64 -3.13 -15.87 -2.31
C SER A 64 -2.60 -15.80 -3.75
N ASN A 65 -1.29 -16.04 -3.96
CA ASN A 65 -0.58 -15.81 -5.23
C ASN A 65 -0.73 -14.37 -5.76
N VAL A 66 -0.95 -13.41 -4.85
CA VAL A 66 -1.06 -11.99 -5.16
C VAL A 66 0.28 -11.34 -4.78
N GLY A 67 0.99 -10.73 -5.73
CA GLY A 67 2.06 -9.76 -5.40
C GLY A 67 3.53 -10.16 -5.61
N LYS A 68 3.86 -11.29 -6.26
CA LYS A 68 5.27 -11.64 -6.56
C LYS A 68 5.94 -10.80 -7.66
N LEU A 69 5.24 -9.81 -8.23
CA LEU A 69 5.69 -9.09 -9.44
C LEU A 69 6.60 -7.88 -9.16
N PHE A 70 6.90 -7.58 -7.90
CA PHE A 70 7.45 -6.27 -7.51
C PHE A 70 8.83 -6.34 -6.84
N GLU A 71 9.36 -7.55 -6.65
CA GLU A 71 10.67 -7.76 -6.04
C GLU A 71 11.78 -7.15 -6.90
N GLY A 72 12.76 -6.51 -6.24
CA GLY A 72 13.90 -5.88 -6.91
C GLY A 72 13.62 -4.51 -7.56
N LYS A 73 12.40 -4.00 -7.61
CA LYS A 73 12.09 -2.64 -8.14
C LYS A 73 12.32 -1.58 -7.07
N THR A 74 13.36 -0.78 -7.20
CA THR A 74 13.77 0.24 -6.22
C THR A 74 13.99 1.59 -6.88
N PHE A 75 14.10 2.66 -6.09
CA PHE A 75 14.48 3.98 -6.63
C PHE A 75 15.87 3.93 -7.28
N ASN A 76 16.82 3.21 -6.68
CA ASN A 76 18.20 3.11 -7.16
C ASN A 76 18.35 2.51 -8.56
N ASN A 77 17.45 1.61 -8.96
CA ASN A 77 17.46 1.00 -10.29
C ASN A 77 16.34 1.52 -11.21
N PHE A 78 15.67 2.60 -10.82
CA PHE A 78 14.78 3.32 -11.72
C PHE A 78 15.60 4.22 -12.64
N LYS A 79 15.39 4.11 -13.95
CA LYS A 79 16.04 4.99 -14.94
C LYS A 79 15.23 6.28 -15.06
N ILE A 80 15.80 7.37 -14.54
CA ILE A 80 15.20 8.70 -14.63
C ILE A 80 15.35 9.22 -16.06
N LEU A 81 14.23 9.66 -16.65
CA LEU A 81 14.17 10.34 -17.93
C LEU A 81 13.51 11.71 -17.72
N PRO A 82 13.69 12.69 -18.62
CA PRO A 82 13.09 14.02 -18.46
C PRO A 82 11.57 13.98 -18.21
N ALA A 83 10.85 13.07 -18.87
CA ALA A 83 9.41 12.90 -18.71
C ALA A 83 8.98 12.18 -17.41
N THR A 84 9.92 11.59 -16.66
CA THR A 84 9.65 10.83 -15.43
C THR A 84 10.31 11.43 -14.19
N GLU A 85 11.14 12.46 -14.34
CA GLU A 85 11.90 13.09 -13.26
C GLU A 85 11.00 13.67 -12.15
N ASN A 86 10.00 14.46 -12.51
CA ASN A 86 9.05 15.00 -11.53
C ASN A 86 8.34 13.88 -10.76
N ALA A 87 7.84 12.87 -11.47
CA ALA A 87 7.17 11.74 -10.85
C ALA A 87 8.10 10.93 -9.93
N TYR A 88 9.38 10.78 -10.31
CA TYR A 88 10.39 10.15 -9.46
C TYR A 88 10.61 10.96 -8.18
N ASN A 89 10.79 12.28 -8.29
CA ASN A 89 11.01 13.18 -7.15
C ASN A 89 9.80 13.20 -6.21
N ASP A 90 8.57 13.31 -6.74
CA ASP A 90 7.34 13.27 -5.95
C ASP A 90 7.20 11.95 -5.17
N CYS A 91 7.53 10.81 -5.80
CA CYS A 91 7.48 9.50 -5.16
C CYS A 91 8.56 9.33 -4.09
N LEU A 92 9.77 9.83 -4.35
CA LEU A 92 10.89 9.78 -3.41
C LEU A 92 10.62 10.66 -2.19
N ASP A 93 10.14 11.88 -2.41
CA ASP A 93 9.75 12.81 -1.36
C ASP A 93 8.64 12.23 -0.49
N PHE A 94 7.58 11.69 -1.11
CA PHE A 94 6.46 11.06 -0.43
C PHE A 94 6.89 9.97 0.57
N CYS A 95 7.80 9.07 0.17
CA CYS A 95 8.24 7.99 1.04
C CYS A 95 9.30 8.41 2.07
N THR A 96 10.10 9.43 1.76
CA THR A 96 11.11 9.97 2.67
C THR A 96 10.45 10.77 3.80
N ASN A 97 9.41 11.52 3.47
CA ASN A 97 8.65 12.38 4.37
C ASN A 97 7.27 11.78 4.71
N TYR A 98 7.15 10.45 4.70
CA TYR A 98 5.88 9.78 4.95
C TYR A 98 5.36 10.10 6.36
N ILE A 99 4.10 10.53 6.42
CA ILE A 99 3.36 10.77 7.66
C ILE A 99 2.20 9.76 7.69
N PRO A 100 2.01 9.00 8.79
CA PRO A 100 0.88 8.09 8.91
C PRO A 100 -0.45 8.78 8.61
N LYS A 101 -1.32 8.10 7.86
CA LYS A 101 -2.65 8.60 7.47
C LYS A 101 -2.64 9.84 6.58
N CYS A 102 -1.54 10.12 5.87
CA CYS A 102 -1.52 11.14 4.82
C CYS A 102 -2.25 10.69 3.55
N ARG A 103 -2.56 11.65 2.67
CA ARG A 103 -3.03 11.37 1.30
C ARG A 103 -1.96 10.57 0.56
N GLY A 104 -2.38 9.56 -0.19
CA GLY A 104 -1.46 8.79 -1.03
C GLY A 104 -1.26 9.43 -2.40
N LEU A 105 -0.76 8.65 -3.35
CA LEU A 105 -0.44 9.11 -4.71
C LEU A 105 -1.29 8.38 -5.75
N ARG A 106 -1.70 9.08 -6.81
CA ARG A 106 -2.30 8.48 -8.01
C ARG A 106 -1.35 8.70 -9.17
N LEU A 107 -0.58 7.66 -9.49
CA LEU A 107 0.35 7.63 -10.60
C LEU A 107 -0.40 7.31 -11.88
N HIS A 108 -0.38 8.21 -12.86
CA HIS A 108 -1.08 8.02 -14.14
C HIS A 108 -0.21 8.37 -15.35
N GLY A 109 -0.43 7.67 -16.46
CA GLY A 109 0.38 7.79 -17.69
C GLY A 109 0.26 6.54 -18.56
N ARG A 110 0.88 6.55 -19.74
CA ARG A 110 0.79 5.43 -20.70
C ARG A 110 1.48 4.15 -20.19
N TYR A 111 1.27 3.05 -20.92
CA TYR A 111 1.94 1.78 -20.65
C TYR A 111 3.46 1.92 -20.75
N GLY A 112 4.18 1.26 -19.85
CA GLY A 112 5.64 1.21 -19.87
C GLY A 112 6.37 2.46 -19.37
N CYS A 113 5.66 3.48 -18.86
CA CYS A 113 6.28 4.71 -18.33
C CYS A 113 6.91 4.57 -16.92
N GLY A 114 6.79 3.41 -16.27
CA GLY A 114 7.43 3.15 -14.97
C GLY A 114 6.57 3.34 -13.72
N LYS A 115 5.26 3.56 -13.84
CA LYS A 115 4.32 3.73 -12.70
C LYS A 115 4.41 2.61 -11.66
N THR A 116 4.27 1.36 -12.10
CA THR A 116 4.40 0.16 -11.25
C THR A 116 5.77 0.05 -10.61
N HIS A 117 6.83 0.51 -11.28
CA HIS A 117 8.19 0.50 -10.70
C HIS A 117 8.29 1.52 -9.58
N LEU A 118 7.83 2.75 -9.78
CA LEU A 118 7.83 3.78 -8.73
C LEU A 118 6.95 3.37 -7.54
N ALA A 119 5.78 2.78 -7.80
CA ALA A 119 4.92 2.25 -6.74
C ALA A 119 5.61 1.13 -5.93
N ALA A 120 6.28 0.20 -6.60
CA ALA A 120 7.08 -0.84 -5.94
C ALA A 120 8.30 -0.26 -5.18
N ALA A 121 8.91 0.81 -5.71
CA ALA A 121 10.01 1.50 -5.06
C ALA A 121 9.54 2.19 -3.75
N ILE A 122 8.36 2.82 -3.77
CA ILE A 122 7.70 3.37 -2.57
C ILE A 122 7.47 2.24 -1.55
N LEU A 123 6.83 1.13 -1.97
CA LEU A 123 6.59 -0.02 -1.11
C LEU A 123 7.89 -0.47 -0.42
N ASN A 124 8.94 -0.71 -1.20
CA ASN A 124 10.22 -1.19 -0.69
C ASN A 124 10.88 -0.20 0.27
N ASN A 125 10.69 1.10 0.09
CA ASN A 125 11.20 2.12 1.01
C ASN A 125 10.41 2.12 2.33
N LEU A 126 9.08 2.13 2.27
CA LEU A 126 8.21 2.09 3.45
C LEU A 126 8.42 0.82 4.30
N LEU A 127 8.61 -0.33 3.65
CA LEU A 127 8.92 -1.58 4.33
C LEU A 127 10.26 -1.51 5.10
N LYS A 128 11.29 -0.87 4.53
CA LYS A 128 12.57 -0.64 5.25
C LYS A 128 12.41 0.25 6.48
N GLN A 129 11.45 1.16 6.43
CA GLN A 129 11.07 2.02 7.56
C GLN A 129 10.16 1.29 8.59
N ASN A 130 9.82 0.01 8.37
CA ASN A 130 8.87 -0.77 9.19
C ASN A 130 7.47 -0.18 9.20
N ILE A 131 7.03 0.36 8.07
CA ILE A 131 5.64 0.80 7.86
C ILE A 131 4.89 -0.35 7.18
N PRO A 132 3.88 -0.95 7.84
CA PRO A 132 3.04 -2.00 7.27
C PRO A 132 2.47 -1.57 5.92
N SER A 133 2.86 -2.27 4.86
CA SER A 133 2.52 -1.89 3.50
C SER A 133 2.20 -3.11 2.66
N MET A 134 1.28 -2.95 1.72
CA MET A 134 0.80 -4.02 0.84
C MET A 134 0.61 -3.50 -0.57
N MET A 135 1.03 -4.26 -1.57
CA MET A 135 0.82 -3.93 -2.99
C MET A 135 0.13 -5.07 -3.71
N ILE A 136 -0.96 -4.76 -4.40
CA ILE A 136 -1.82 -5.75 -5.07
C ILE A 136 -2.15 -5.24 -6.48
N VAL A 137 -2.04 -6.10 -7.48
CA VAL A 137 -2.65 -5.84 -8.79
C VAL A 137 -4.17 -5.95 -8.63
N THR A 138 -4.90 -4.94 -9.06
CA THR A 138 -6.35 -4.85 -8.78
C THR A 138 -7.13 -6.03 -9.40
N ALA A 139 -6.75 -6.48 -10.59
CA ALA A 139 -7.31 -7.68 -11.22
C ALA A 139 -7.10 -8.94 -10.38
N ASN A 140 -5.88 -9.13 -9.85
CA ASN A 140 -5.57 -10.29 -9.00
C ASN A 140 -6.37 -10.28 -7.69
N LEU A 141 -6.72 -9.10 -7.15
CA LEU A 141 -7.62 -9.01 -6.00
C LEU A 141 -8.99 -9.59 -6.34
N PHE A 142 -9.59 -9.16 -7.46
CA PHE A 142 -10.90 -9.66 -7.89
C PHE A 142 -10.87 -11.15 -8.19
N ASP A 143 -9.82 -11.63 -8.87
CA ASP A 143 -9.66 -13.06 -9.15
C ASP A 143 -9.52 -13.88 -7.87
N CYS A 144 -8.79 -13.39 -6.87
CA CYS A 144 -8.68 -14.04 -5.57
C CYS A 144 -10.05 -14.15 -4.88
N ILE A 145 -10.85 -13.08 -4.90
CA ILE A 145 -12.21 -13.10 -4.32
C ILE A 145 -13.11 -14.08 -5.08
N LYS A 146 -13.07 -14.09 -6.42
CA LYS A 146 -13.86 -15.02 -7.25
C LYS A 146 -13.51 -16.49 -6.97
N GLN A 147 -12.23 -16.80 -6.79
CA GLN A 147 -11.79 -18.16 -6.45
C GLN A 147 -12.37 -18.66 -5.12
N GLY A 148 -12.64 -17.75 -4.18
CA GLY A 148 -13.29 -18.07 -2.91
C GLY A 148 -14.75 -18.50 -3.01
N PHE A 149 -15.43 -18.31 -4.15
CA PHE A 149 -16.85 -18.70 -4.28
C PHE A 149 -17.05 -20.21 -4.37
N ASN A 150 -16.05 -20.93 -4.89
CA ASN A 150 -16.15 -22.36 -5.14
C ASN A 150 -15.33 -23.22 -4.15
N ASP A 151 -14.54 -22.58 -3.28
CA ASP A 151 -13.60 -23.24 -2.40
C ASP A 151 -13.56 -22.53 -1.03
N LYS A 152 -13.94 -23.26 0.02
CA LYS A 152 -14.04 -22.73 1.40
C LYS A 152 -12.69 -22.28 1.96
N GLU A 153 -11.60 -22.96 1.62
CA GLU A 153 -10.27 -22.59 2.09
C GLU A 153 -9.83 -21.29 1.40
N LYS A 154 -10.02 -21.20 0.09
CA LYS A 154 -9.73 -19.97 -0.67
C LYS A 154 -10.65 -18.81 -0.25
N ALA A 155 -11.88 -19.09 0.16
CA ALA A 155 -12.80 -18.07 0.69
C ALA A 155 -12.23 -17.40 1.95
N LEU A 156 -11.65 -18.18 2.86
CA LEU A 156 -11.02 -17.67 4.07
C LEU A 156 -9.81 -16.80 3.73
N ILE A 157 -8.95 -17.28 2.82
CA ILE A 157 -7.77 -16.54 2.36
C ILE A 157 -8.18 -15.22 1.70
N ALA A 158 -9.15 -15.24 0.79
CA ALA A 158 -9.64 -14.04 0.11
C ALA A 158 -10.26 -13.04 1.09
N THR A 159 -11.03 -13.52 2.07
CA THR A 159 -11.62 -12.69 3.13
C THR A 159 -10.53 -12.03 3.97
N GLU A 160 -9.51 -12.80 4.38
CA GLU A 160 -8.39 -12.24 5.13
C GLU A 160 -7.60 -11.24 4.28
N LEU A 161 -7.39 -11.52 2.99
CA LEU A 161 -6.68 -10.64 2.06
C LEU A 161 -7.38 -9.29 1.94
N VAL A 162 -8.70 -9.30 1.72
CA VAL A 162 -9.52 -8.09 1.66
C VAL A 162 -9.48 -7.33 2.98
N ASN A 163 -9.56 -8.04 4.11
CA ASN A 163 -9.49 -7.41 5.44
C ASN A 163 -8.12 -6.76 5.69
N LYS A 164 -7.02 -7.40 5.27
CA LYS A 164 -5.68 -6.78 5.32
C LYS A 164 -5.57 -5.57 4.41
N ALA A 165 -6.07 -5.66 3.18
CA ALA A 165 -6.09 -4.53 2.25
C ALA A 165 -6.90 -3.35 2.81
N LYS A 166 -8.00 -3.61 3.55
CA LYS A 166 -8.80 -2.55 4.21
C LYS A 166 -8.09 -1.85 5.37
N GLN A 167 -7.17 -2.54 6.07
CA GLN A 167 -6.64 -2.09 7.36
C GLN A 167 -5.16 -1.72 7.36
N VAL A 168 -4.39 -2.17 6.37
CA VAL A 168 -2.96 -1.87 6.27
C VAL A 168 -2.71 -0.36 6.13
N ASP A 169 -1.66 0.13 6.79
CA ASP A 169 -1.33 1.57 6.84
C ASP A 169 -1.18 2.16 5.44
N VAL A 170 -0.46 1.45 4.56
CA VAL A 170 -0.31 1.82 3.15
C VAL A 170 -0.74 0.67 2.23
N LEU A 171 -1.75 0.93 1.41
CA LEU A 171 -2.18 0.02 0.34
C LEU A 171 -1.81 0.62 -1.01
N ILE A 172 -1.18 -0.19 -1.87
CA ILE A 172 -0.92 0.13 -3.26
C ILE A 172 -1.80 -0.74 -4.14
N LEU A 173 -2.69 -0.13 -4.91
CA LEU A 173 -3.48 -0.77 -5.96
C LEU A 173 -2.80 -0.52 -7.31
N ASP A 174 -2.16 -1.55 -7.84
CA ASP A 174 -1.49 -1.50 -9.14
C ASP A 174 -2.49 -1.82 -10.26
N ASP A 175 -2.26 -1.17 -11.41
CA ASP A 175 -3.01 -1.30 -12.66
C ASP A 175 -4.53 -1.12 -12.52
N PHE A 176 -4.90 -0.12 -11.73
CA PHE A 176 -6.28 0.22 -11.43
C PHE A 176 -7.06 0.63 -12.68
N GLY A 177 -8.11 -0.14 -12.98
CA GLY A 177 -8.94 0.03 -14.18
C GLY A 177 -8.54 -0.87 -15.34
N ALA A 178 -7.48 -1.67 -15.22
CA ALA A 178 -7.12 -2.68 -16.23
C ALA A 178 -8.12 -3.84 -16.32
N GLU A 179 -9.10 -3.89 -15.40
CA GLU A 179 -10.05 -5.00 -15.27
C GLU A 179 -10.96 -5.21 -16.50
N LYS A 180 -11.26 -4.15 -17.27
CA LYS A 180 -12.01 -4.19 -18.54
C LYS A 180 -11.69 -2.97 -19.41
N ASP A 181 -11.06 -3.24 -20.53
CA ASP A 181 -10.46 -2.28 -21.45
C ASP A 181 -11.24 -2.28 -22.76
N ARG A 182 -12.23 -1.37 -22.77
CA ARG A 182 -13.02 -0.95 -23.92
C ARG A 182 -13.91 -2.04 -24.56
N ASP A 183 -15.02 -1.64 -25.17
CA ASP A 183 -15.85 -2.51 -25.99
C ASP A 183 -15.20 -2.76 -27.36
N SER A 184 -15.84 -3.58 -28.21
CA SER A 184 -15.39 -3.84 -29.58
C SER A 184 -15.28 -2.57 -30.46
N ASN A 185 -15.89 -1.47 -30.03
CA ASN A 185 -15.91 -0.18 -30.72
C ASN A 185 -14.93 0.82 -30.10
N GLY A 186 -14.15 0.41 -29.10
CA GLY A 186 -13.17 1.25 -28.44
C GLY A 186 -13.74 2.17 -27.34
N ASN A 187 -15.00 2.06 -26.98
CA ASN A 187 -15.60 2.87 -25.89
C ASN A 187 -15.27 2.27 -24.53
N LEU A 188 -15.03 3.11 -23.53
CA LEU A 188 -14.83 2.63 -22.17
C LEU A 188 -16.07 1.90 -21.67
N LYS A 189 -15.87 0.68 -21.17
CA LYS A 189 -16.92 -0.13 -20.59
C LYS A 189 -16.84 -0.03 -19.08
N MET A 190 -17.90 0.48 -18.48
CA MET A 190 -18.02 0.54 -17.02
C MET A 190 -17.75 -0.83 -16.40
N VAL A 191 -16.98 -0.83 -15.32
CA VAL A 191 -16.63 -2.03 -14.57
C VAL A 191 -17.90 -2.67 -14.00
N GLY A 192 -17.93 -4.01 -13.91
CA GLY A 192 -19.11 -4.76 -13.46
C GLY A 192 -19.58 -4.30 -12.08
N SER A 193 -20.89 -4.42 -11.81
CA SER A 193 -21.46 -4.01 -10.51
C SER A 193 -20.75 -4.70 -9.35
N TRP A 194 -20.49 -6.00 -9.49
CA TRP A 194 -19.80 -6.79 -8.47
C TRP A 194 -18.37 -6.28 -8.18
N GLU A 195 -17.55 -6.04 -9.21
CA GLU A 195 -16.20 -5.48 -9.03
C GLU A 195 -16.26 -4.09 -8.39
N ARG A 196 -17.19 -3.23 -8.84
CA ARG A 196 -17.39 -1.88 -8.29
C ARG A 196 -17.85 -1.89 -6.85
N GLU A 197 -18.75 -2.79 -6.45
CA GLU A 197 -19.23 -2.91 -5.06
C GLU A 197 -18.11 -3.34 -4.11
N ASN A 198 -17.33 -4.35 -4.50
CA ASN A 198 -16.18 -4.82 -3.71
C ASN A 198 -15.13 -3.71 -3.58
N LEU A 199 -14.82 -3.03 -4.67
CA LEU A 199 -13.88 -1.93 -4.66
C LEU A 199 -14.39 -0.74 -3.85
N PHE A 200 -15.68 -0.41 -3.98
CA PHE A 200 -16.30 0.66 -3.20
C PHE A 200 -16.16 0.35 -1.70
N LEU A 201 -16.45 -0.87 -1.26
CA LEU A 201 -16.30 -1.25 0.14
C LEU A 201 -14.84 -1.12 0.62
N LEU A 202 -13.87 -1.55 -0.19
CA LEU A 202 -12.45 -1.38 0.12
C LEU A 202 -12.05 0.09 0.25
N ILE A 203 -12.33 0.89 -0.77
CA ILE A 203 -11.97 2.31 -0.81
C ILE A 203 -12.70 3.10 0.28
N ASN A 204 -13.99 2.83 0.51
CA ASN A 204 -14.78 3.53 1.52
C ASN A 204 -14.25 3.24 2.94
N THR A 205 -13.95 1.98 3.27
CA THR A 205 -13.35 1.66 4.58
C THR A 205 -12.01 2.37 4.78
N ARG A 206 -11.16 2.42 3.74
CA ARG A 206 -9.87 3.13 3.83
C ARG A 206 -10.05 4.64 3.95
N TYR A 207 -11.00 5.21 3.22
CA TYR A 207 -11.38 6.62 3.28
C TYR A 207 -11.82 7.01 4.69
N GLU A 208 -12.77 6.28 5.28
CA GLU A 208 -13.30 6.55 6.63
C GLU A 208 -12.22 6.48 7.73
N ASN A 209 -11.19 5.66 7.52
CA ASN A 209 -10.08 5.49 8.47
C ASN A 209 -8.86 6.36 8.15
N ASN A 210 -8.94 7.22 7.12
CA ASN A 210 -7.85 8.04 6.60
C ASN A 210 -6.58 7.22 6.27
N LEU A 211 -6.73 6.00 5.73
CA LEU A 211 -5.59 5.14 5.42
C LEU A 211 -4.98 5.48 4.06
N THR A 212 -3.66 5.59 4.03
CA THR A 212 -2.92 6.04 2.85
C THR A 212 -3.07 5.04 1.70
N THR A 213 -3.53 5.50 0.54
CA THR A 213 -3.77 4.62 -0.61
C THR A 213 -3.06 5.15 -1.83
N ILE A 214 -2.21 4.34 -2.45
CA ILE A 214 -1.51 4.65 -3.69
C ILE A 214 -2.15 3.86 -4.82
N ILE A 215 -2.31 4.49 -5.97
CA ILE A 215 -2.92 3.88 -7.16
C ILE A 215 -2.01 4.10 -8.35
N THR A 216 -1.83 3.07 -9.18
CA THR A 216 -1.27 3.22 -10.53
C THR A 216 -2.36 2.97 -11.56
N THR A 217 -2.40 3.75 -12.65
CA THR A 217 -3.44 3.59 -13.67
C THR A 217 -2.97 4.09 -15.04
N ASN A 218 -3.49 3.47 -16.11
CA ASN A 218 -3.26 3.93 -17.48
C ASN A 218 -4.30 4.98 -17.93
N TYR A 219 -5.34 5.18 -17.12
CA TYR A 219 -6.48 6.03 -17.44
C TYR A 219 -6.33 7.43 -16.83
N ASN A 220 -6.87 8.42 -17.51
CA ASN A 220 -7.02 9.76 -16.95
C ASN A 220 -8.24 9.81 -16.01
N MET A 221 -8.43 10.94 -15.33
CA MET A 221 -9.52 11.06 -14.35
C MET A 221 -10.91 10.89 -14.94
N GLN A 222 -11.19 11.47 -16.10
CA GLN A 222 -12.51 11.35 -16.76
C GLN A 222 -12.80 9.89 -17.10
N GLU A 223 -11.82 9.19 -17.67
CA GLU A 223 -11.94 7.76 -17.99
C GLU A 223 -12.20 6.91 -16.73
N LEU A 224 -11.54 7.23 -15.60
CA LEU A 224 -11.81 6.55 -14.34
C LEU A 224 -13.21 6.82 -13.78
N PHE A 225 -13.74 8.04 -13.97
CA PHE A 225 -15.14 8.35 -13.63
C PHE A 225 -16.11 7.50 -14.44
N GLU A 226 -15.85 7.33 -15.75
CA GLU A 226 -16.67 6.46 -16.61
C GLU A 226 -16.57 4.97 -16.20
N LEU A 227 -15.37 4.52 -15.81
CA LEU A 227 -15.13 3.12 -15.43
C LEU A 227 -15.77 2.74 -14.09
N PHE A 228 -15.64 3.60 -13.07
CA PHE A 228 -15.97 3.25 -11.68
C PHE A 228 -17.14 4.05 -11.10
N GLY A 229 -17.51 5.17 -11.71
CA GLY A 229 -18.54 6.08 -11.23
C GLY A 229 -18.07 7.07 -10.17
N GLU A 230 -18.85 8.13 -9.98
CA GLU A 230 -18.52 9.28 -9.12
C GLU A 230 -18.30 8.91 -7.65
N ARG A 231 -19.04 7.91 -7.14
CA ARG A 231 -18.99 7.54 -5.71
C ARG A 231 -17.61 7.02 -5.29
N ILE A 232 -16.97 6.23 -6.15
CA ILE A 232 -15.61 5.69 -5.91
C ILE A 232 -14.58 6.77 -6.21
N MET A 233 -14.73 7.45 -7.35
CA MET A 233 -13.73 8.38 -7.83
C MET A 233 -13.62 9.68 -7.03
N SER A 234 -14.72 10.17 -6.44
CA SER A 234 -14.68 11.32 -5.52
C SER A 234 -13.78 11.04 -4.30
N ARG A 235 -13.94 9.87 -3.66
CA ARG A 235 -13.08 9.43 -2.55
C ARG A 235 -11.63 9.29 -2.99
N ILE A 236 -11.37 8.65 -4.13
CA ILE A 236 -10.00 8.50 -4.64
C ILE A 236 -9.37 9.87 -4.91
N ALA A 237 -10.11 10.82 -5.48
CA ALA A 237 -9.60 12.16 -5.76
C ALA A 237 -9.20 12.90 -4.47
N GLU A 238 -9.97 12.74 -3.40
CA GLU A 238 -9.64 13.31 -2.09
C GLU A 238 -8.48 12.58 -1.41
N MET A 239 -8.45 11.25 -1.45
CA MET A 239 -7.42 10.43 -0.82
C MET A 239 -6.04 10.52 -1.48
N THR A 240 -5.95 10.99 -2.72
CA THR A 240 -4.72 10.91 -3.53
C THR A 240 -4.29 12.23 -4.13
N ILE A 241 -2.97 12.43 -4.24
CA ILE A 241 -2.34 13.51 -5.00
C ILE A 241 -1.96 12.96 -6.37
N SER A 242 -2.26 13.71 -7.44
CA SER A 242 -2.03 13.24 -8.81
C SER A 242 -0.56 13.37 -9.19
N VAL A 243 0.04 12.28 -9.68
CA VAL A 243 1.43 12.25 -10.19
C VAL A 243 1.40 11.76 -11.63
N GLY A 244 1.67 12.66 -12.58
CA GLY A 244 1.55 12.40 -14.01
C GLY A 244 2.90 12.08 -14.67
N MET A 245 2.93 11.05 -15.50
CA MET A 245 4.11 10.67 -16.32
C MET A 245 3.85 10.96 -17.80
N LYS A 246 3.45 12.21 -18.12
CA LYS A 246 3.10 12.62 -19.49
C LYS A 246 4.35 12.62 -20.37
N GLY A 247 4.24 12.09 -21.59
CA GLY A 247 5.33 12.08 -22.57
C GLY A 247 6.41 11.04 -22.33
N ALA A 248 6.30 10.21 -21.28
CA ALA A 248 7.22 9.11 -21.08
C ALA A 248 6.98 8.00 -22.12
N GLU A 249 8.05 7.59 -22.81
CA GLU A 249 8.02 6.50 -23.75
C GLU A 249 7.84 5.14 -23.05
N ASN A 250 7.43 4.13 -23.82
CA ASN A 250 7.36 2.77 -23.31
C ASN A 250 8.79 2.21 -23.16
N TYR A 251 9.31 2.25 -21.94
CA TYR A 251 10.66 1.80 -21.63
C TYR A 251 10.91 0.32 -21.98
N ARG A 252 9.89 -0.54 -21.87
CA ARG A 252 10.00 -1.96 -22.21
C ARG A 252 10.24 -2.16 -23.70
N ILE A 253 9.54 -1.40 -24.55
CA ILE A 253 9.72 -1.44 -26.00
C ILE A 253 11.08 -0.86 -26.39
N ARG A 254 11.48 0.27 -25.77
CA ARG A 254 12.79 0.87 -26.00
C ARG A 254 13.94 -0.10 -25.72
N LEU A 255 13.87 -0.89 -24.64
CA LEU A 255 14.88 -1.90 -24.35
C LEU A 255 14.94 -2.99 -25.42
N ALA A 256 13.79 -3.44 -25.94
CA ALA A 256 13.73 -4.48 -26.96
C ALA A 256 14.27 -4.03 -28.33
N GLN A 257 14.39 -2.73 -28.58
CA GLN A 257 14.92 -2.17 -29.82
C GLN A 257 16.43 -1.90 -29.80
N VAL A 258 17.08 -2.05 -28.64
CA VAL A 258 18.52 -1.80 -28.44
C VAL A 258 19.32 -3.13 -28.40
N VAL A 259 18.65 -4.26 -28.62
CA VAL A 259 19.24 -5.60 -28.79
C VAL A 259 19.18 -5.97 -30.26
#